data_AF-A0A2S4YNY5-F1
#
_entry.id   AF-A0A2S4YNY5-F1
#
_cell.length_a   1.000
_cell.length_b   1.000
_cell.length_c   1.000
_cell.angle_alpha   90.00
_cell.angle_beta   90.00
_cell.angle_gamma   90.00
#
_symmetry.space_group_name_H-M   'P 1'
#
loop_
_entity.id
_entity.type
_entity.pdbx_description
1 polymer ?
#
loop_
_entity_poly.entity_id
_entity_poly.type
_entity_poly.pdbx_seq_one_letter_code
_entity_poly.pdbx_strand_id
1 'polypeptide(L)'
;MNVPATKGRRFGDIVVHDGEPTGARTYNGQSVAVFDELLLFEASSLPTLHATVNAADASDVDALVASFFAQDFGAEPASSFHMLCACCSEGRVDWDEASVPTHGGSQTVWLAAPETEARQLLDEWATGGARSWNGLELFG
;
A
#
# COMPACT_ATOMS: atom_id res chain seq x y z
N MET A 1 0.86 1.01 -7.10
CA MET A 1 1.93 0.18 -6.51
C MET A 1 1.65 0.11 -5.02
N ASN A 2 1.86 -1.06 -4.40
CA ASN A 2 1.43 -1.32 -3.03
C ASN A 2 2.59 -1.14 -2.04
N VAL A 3 2.29 -0.72 -0.82
CA VAL A 3 3.24 -0.67 0.31
C VAL A 3 3.09 -1.95 1.13
N PRO A 4 4.04 -2.90 1.08
CA PRO A 4 3.91 -4.16 1.80
C PRO A 4 3.87 -3.94 3.32
N ALA A 5 2.76 -4.31 3.95
CA ALA A 5 2.60 -4.36 5.41
C ALA A 5 3.06 -5.73 5.99
N THR A 6 4.12 -6.29 5.42
CA THR A 6 4.67 -7.62 5.76
C THR A 6 6.18 -7.55 5.87
N LYS A 7 6.78 -8.36 6.77
CA LYS A 7 8.23 -8.43 6.89
C LYS A 7 8.89 -8.96 5.61
N GLY A 8 10.04 -8.42 5.25
CA GLY A 8 10.91 -8.95 4.20
C GLY A 8 10.64 -8.48 2.77
N ARG A 9 9.66 -7.59 2.56
CA ARG A 9 9.41 -6.92 1.27
C ARG A 9 9.22 -5.42 1.47
N ARG A 10 9.60 -4.64 0.48
CA ARG A 10 9.52 -3.19 0.48
C ARG A 10 8.93 -2.67 -0.82
N PHE A 11 8.31 -1.50 -0.74
CA PHE A 11 7.90 -0.76 -1.92
C PHE A 11 9.13 -0.43 -2.77
N GLY A 12 9.06 -0.72 -4.07
CA GLY A 12 10.17 -0.53 -5.01
C GLY A 12 11.15 -1.68 -5.09
N ASP A 13 10.94 -2.79 -4.35
CA ASP A 13 11.70 -4.02 -4.56
C ASP A 13 11.54 -4.51 -6.01
N ILE A 14 12.64 -4.94 -6.63
CA ILE A 14 12.63 -5.57 -7.96
C ILE A 14 12.78 -7.08 -7.77
N VAL A 15 11.77 -7.83 -8.17
CA VAL A 15 11.73 -9.29 -8.05
C VAL A 15 11.77 -9.98 -9.40
N VAL A 16 12.31 -11.19 -9.43
CA VAL A 16 12.24 -12.09 -10.58
C VAL A 16 11.12 -13.07 -10.36
N HIS A 17 10.21 -13.16 -11.33
CA HIS A 17 9.17 -14.19 -11.39
C HIS A 17 9.61 -15.35 -12.28
N ASP A 18 9.04 -16.53 -12.05
CA ASP A 18 9.10 -17.60 -13.04
C ASP A 18 8.36 -17.21 -14.34
N GLY A 19 8.73 -17.87 -15.43
CA GLY A 19 8.08 -17.66 -16.73
C GLY A 19 6.87 -18.56 -16.96
N GLU A 20 6.56 -19.45 -16.01
CA GLU A 20 5.52 -20.48 -16.12
C GLU A 20 4.41 -20.18 -15.11
N PRO A 21 3.19 -19.83 -15.55
CA PRO A 21 2.14 -19.44 -14.63
C PRO A 21 1.66 -20.62 -13.79
N THR A 22 1.56 -20.44 -12.47
CA THR A 22 1.07 -21.43 -11.52
C THR A 22 -0.46 -21.37 -11.33
N GLY A 23 -1.10 -20.31 -11.82
CA GLY A 23 -2.55 -20.13 -11.79
C GLY A 23 -3.03 -18.85 -12.46
N ALA A 24 -4.28 -18.49 -12.23
CA ALA A 24 -4.86 -17.24 -12.71
C ALA A 24 -5.86 -16.65 -11.71
N ARG A 25 -5.92 -15.31 -11.64
CA ARG A 25 -6.90 -14.53 -10.87
C ARG A 25 -7.78 -13.72 -11.81
N THR A 26 -8.92 -13.26 -11.32
CA THR A 26 -9.72 -12.26 -12.05
C THR A 26 -9.48 -10.90 -11.42
N TYR A 27 -9.04 -9.93 -12.20
CA TYR A 27 -8.82 -8.54 -11.78
C TYR A 27 -9.62 -7.63 -12.71
N ASN A 28 -10.56 -6.85 -12.17
CA ASN A 28 -11.45 -5.98 -12.94
C ASN A 28 -12.11 -6.71 -14.13
N GLY A 29 -12.56 -7.95 -13.88
CA GLY A 29 -13.19 -8.82 -14.89
C GLY A 29 -12.24 -9.48 -15.89
N GLN A 30 -10.94 -9.22 -15.82
CA GLN A 30 -9.93 -9.82 -16.70
C GLN A 30 -9.17 -10.95 -15.99
N SER A 31 -8.90 -12.04 -16.71
CA SER A 31 -8.03 -13.08 -16.17
C SER A 31 -6.56 -12.66 -16.27
N VAL A 32 -5.86 -12.66 -15.13
CA VAL A 32 -4.43 -12.36 -15.01
C VAL A 32 -3.68 -13.58 -14.50
N ALA A 33 -2.53 -13.87 -15.10
CA ALA A 33 -1.69 -15.00 -14.69
C ALA A 33 -1.02 -14.72 -13.33
N VAL A 34 -0.87 -15.78 -12.53
CA VAL A 34 -0.12 -15.78 -11.28
C VAL A 34 1.22 -16.47 -11.52
N PHE A 35 2.29 -15.85 -11.07
CA PHE A 35 3.67 -16.32 -11.19
C PHE A 35 4.30 -16.38 -9.80
N ASP A 36 5.19 -17.35 -9.60
CA ASP A 36 5.89 -17.47 -8.33
C ASP A 36 7.08 -16.50 -8.30
N GLU A 37 7.33 -15.89 -7.15
CA GLU A 37 8.55 -15.12 -6.92
C GLU A 37 9.73 -16.09 -6.76
N LEU A 38 10.74 -15.97 -7.62
CA LEU A 38 11.96 -16.78 -7.55
C LEU A 38 13.00 -16.17 -6.62
N LEU A 39 13.24 -14.86 -6.73
CA LEU A 39 14.19 -14.13 -5.90
C LEU A 39 13.97 -12.62 -5.94
N LEU A 40 14.49 -11.94 -4.92
CA LEU A 40 14.67 -10.49 -4.87
C LEU A 40 15.95 -10.12 -5.65
N PHE A 41 15.80 -9.42 -6.76
CA PHE A 41 16.91 -9.01 -7.61
C PHE A 41 17.59 -7.74 -7.07
N GLU A 42 16.79 -6.75 -6.71
CA GLU A 42 17.26 -5.49 -6.14
C GLU A 42 16.35 -5.07 -4.98
N ALA A 43 16.95 -4.84 -3.81
CA ALA A 43 16.23 -4.40 -2.62
C ALA A 43 16.07 -2.88 -2.64
N SER A 44 14.87 -2.40 -2.35
CA SER A 44 14.60 -0.99 -2.17
C SER A 44 15.24 -0.43 -0.90
N SER A 45 15.79 0.78 -1.01
CA SER A 45 16.32 1.53 0.13
C SER A 45 15.24 2.20 0.97
N LEU A 46 14.01 2.35 0.44
CA LEU A 46 12.91 3.01 1.13
C LEU A 46 12.47 2.18 2.35
N PRO A 47 12.43 2.77 3.55
CA PRO A 47 11.88 2.08 4.71
C PRO A 47 10.35 2.05 4.62
N THR A 48 9.75 1.04 5.24
CA THR A 48 8.31 1.02 5.48
C THR A 48 8.03 1.68 6.82
N LEU A 49 7.21 2.72 6.83
CA LEU A 49 6.69 3.40 8.01
C LEU A 49 5.19 3.15 8.12
N HIS A 50 4.63 3.43 9.28
CA HIS A 50 3.19 3.51 9.44
C HIS A 50 2.83 4.68 10.36
N ALA A 51 1.68 5.29 10.12
CA ALA A 51 1.12 6.35 10.94
C ALA A 51 -0.39 6.20 11.05
N THR A 52 -0.98 6.73 12.12
CA THR A 52 -2.44 6.89 12.20
C THR A 52 -2.81 8.24 11.64
N VAL A 53 -3.71 8.26 10.66
CA VAL A 53 -4.28 9.48 10.09
C VAL A 53 -5.75 9.56 10.45
N ASN A 54 -6.28 10.78 10.54
CA ASN A 54 -7.69 11.04 10.75
C ASN A 54 -8.13 12.16 9.80
N ALA A 55 -9.06 11.85 8.93
CA ALA A 55 -9.71 12.80 8.03
C ALA A 55 -11.15 12.37 7.79
N ALA A 56 -12.11 13.30 7.75
CA ALA A 56 -13.53 12.93 7.64
C ALA A 56 -13.88 12.28 6.30
N ASP A 57 -13.29 12.78 5.21
CA ASP A 57 -13.62 12.37 3.85
C ASP A 57 -12.57 11.41 3.28
N ALA A 58 -13.01 10.40 2.53
CA ALA A 58 -12.12 9.47 1.83
C ALA A 58 -11.17 10.19 0.85
N SER A 59 -11.65 11.25 0.20
CA SER A 59 -10.86 12.08 -0.73
C SER A 59 -9.65 12.73 -0.07
N ASP A 60 -9.71 12.97 1.25
CA ASP A 60 -8.58 13.54 1.98
C ASP A 60 -7.49 12.50 2.19
N VAL A 61 -7.88 11.25 2.41
CA VAL A 61 -6.95 10.11 2.48
C VAL A 61 -6.36 9.82 1.11
N ASP A 62 -7.17 9.86 0.05
CA ASP A 62 -6.69 9.73 -1.33
C ASP A 62 -5.70 10.86 -1.70
N ALA A 63 -5.95 12.09 -1.24
CA ALA A 63 -5.04 13.21 -1.43
C ALA A 63 -3.69 13.02 -0.70
N LEU A 64 -3.70 12.40 0.48
CA LEU A 64 -2.46 12.00 1.17
C LEU A 64 -1.71 10.94 0.35
N VAL A 65 -2.42 9.94 -0.16
CA VAL A 65 -1.82 8.89 -0.99
C VAL A 65 -1.17 9.49 -2.23
N ALA A 66 -1.88 10.39 -2.90
CA ALA A 66 -1.39 11.08 -4.10
C ALA A 66 -0.15 11.96 -3.82
N SER A 67 -0.04 12.58 -2.63
CA SER A 67 1.12 13.43 -2.31
C SER A 67 2.43 12.65 -2.18
N PHE A 68 2.37 11.41 -1.67
CA PHE A 68 3.52 10.50 -1.64
C PHE A 68 3.90 10.02 -3.04
N PHE A 69 2.92 9.59 -3.84
CA PHE A 69 3.19 9.17 -5.22
C PHE A 69 3.78 10.27 -6.09
N ALA A 70 3.43 11.54 -5.85
CA ALA A 70 4.02 12.68 -6.55
C ALA A 70 5.52 12.87 -6.27
N GLN A 71 6.06 12.21 -5.24
CA GLN A 71 7.48 12.22 -4.84
C GLN A 71 8.18 10.87 -5.07
N ASP A 72 7.60 9.99 -5.90
CA ASP A 72 8.08 8.62 -6.13
C ASP A 72 8.13 7.73 -4.86
N PHE A 73 7.34 8.10 -3.84
CA PHE A 73 7.14 7.32 -2.62
C PHE A 73 5.86 6.49 -2.69
N GLY A 74 5.70 5.57 -1.74
CA GLY A 74 4.49 4.77 -1.58
C GLY A 74 3.64 5.25 -0.41
N ALA A 75 2.32 5.19 -0.57
CA ALA A 75 1.37 5.32 0.53
C ALA A 75 0.16 4.42 0.28
N GLU A 76 -0.28 3.70 1.31
CA GLU A 76 -1.40 2.77 1.22
C GLU A 76 -2.23 2.76 2.52
N PRO A 77 -3.51 3.16 2.48
CA PRO A 77 -4.36 3.16 3.67
C PRO A 77 -4.73 1.72 4.06
N ALA A 78 -4.83 1.42 5.35
CA ALA A 78 -5.20 0.08 5.80
C ALA A 78 -6.59 -0.37 5.29
N SER A 79 -7.46 0.58 4.94
CA SER A 79 -8.76 0.30 4.32
C SER A 79 -8.68 -0.26 2.90
N SER A 80 -7.55 -0.12 2.19
CA SER A 80 -7.35 -0.71 0.86
C SER A 80 -6.92 -2.19 0.91
N PHE A 81 -6.55 -2.71 2.07
CA PHE A 81 -6.13 -4.10 2.20
C PHE A 81 -7.32 -5.07 2.24
N HIS A 82 -7.16 -6.20 1.57
CA HIS A 82 -8.07 -7.33 1.68
C HIS A 82 -7.36 -8.56 2.26
N MET A 83 -7.71 -8.91 3.49
CA MET A 83 -7.13 -10.09 4.14
C MET A 83 -7.80 -11.36 3.62
N LEU A 84 -7.02 -12.18 2.92
CA LEU A 84 -7.46 -13.48 2.44
C LEU A 84 -7.06 -14.58 3.43
N CYS A 85 -7.92 -15.58 3.57
CA CYS A 85 -7.55 -16.82 4.22
C CYS A 85 -6.46 -17.56 3.41
N ALA A 86 -5.67 -18.44 4.03
CA ALA A 86 -4.64 -19.21 3.32
C ALA A 86 -5.21 -19.97 2.10
N CYS A 87 -6.30 -20.72 2.30
CA CYS A 87 -6.98 -21.44 1.22
C CYS A 87 -7.51 -20.50 0.10
N CYS A 88 -7.89 -19.27 0.47
CA CYS A 88 -8.43 -18.26 -0.43
C CYS A 88 -7.31 -17.65 -1.27
N SER A 89 -6.14 -17.40 -0.65
CA SER A 89 -4.96 -16.87 -1.32
C SER A 89 -4.40 -17.84 -2.37
N GLU A 90 -4.53 -19.15 -2.13
CA GLU A 90 -4.15 -20.23 -3.06
C GLU A 90 -5.25 -20.59 -4.06
N GLY A 91 -6.46 -20.07 -3.86
CA GLY A 91 -7.64 -20.31 -4.70
C GLY A 91 -7.89 -19.22 -5.75
N ARG A 92 -9.03 -19.32 -6.45
CA ARG A 92 -9.50 -18.29 -7.38
C ARG A 92 -10.19 -17.17 -6.60
N VAL A 93 -9.57 -15.99 -6.61
CA VAL A 93 -10.15 -14.76 -6.06
C VAL A 93 -10.50 -13.84 -7.22
N ASP A 94 -11.76 -13.43 -7.26
CA ASP A 94 -12.22 -12.37 -8.15
C ASP A 94 -12.07 -11.04 -7.40
N TRP A 95 -11.34 -10.10 -8.00
CA TRP A 95 -11.02 -8.81 -7.41
C TRP A 95 -11.51 -7.68 -8.31
N ASP A 96 -12.14 -6.68 -7.70
CA ASP A 96 -12.64 -5.46 -8.34
C ASP A 96 -12.14 -4.26 -7.54
N GLU A 97 -11.40 -3.35 -8.19
CA GLU A 97 -10.83 -2.15 -7.57
C GLU A 97 -11.89 -1.26 -6.95
N ALA A 98 -13.07 -1.20 -7.59
CA ALA A 98 -14.19 -0.41 -7.11
C ALA A 98 -14.82 -1.00 -5.84
N SER A 99 -14.49 -2.25 -5.48
CA SER A 99 -15.06 -2.95 -4.33
C SER A 99 -14.34 -2.67 -3.01
N VAL A 100 -13.18 -2.00 -3.03
CA VAL A 100 -12.40 -1.66 -1.83
C VAL A 100 -12.20 -0.15 -1.74
N PRO A 101 -13.24 0.62 -1.36
CA PRO A 101 -13.10 2.07 -1.30
C PRO A 101 -12.15 2.46 -0.16
N THR A 102 -11.33 3.48 -0.41
CA THR A 102 -10.72 4.25 0.68
C THR A 102 -11.86 4.80 1.54
N HIS A 103 -11.75 4.69 2.86
CA HIS A 103 -12.73 5.27 3.78
C HIS A 103 -12.14 6.48 4.49
N GLY A 104 -12.98 7.43 4.87
CA GLY A 104 -12.61 8.44 5.86
C GLY A 104 -12.57 7.86 7.29
N GLY A 105 -12.35 8.73 8.26
CA GLY A 105 -12.17 8.39 9.67
C GLY A 105 -10.70 8.15 10.05
N SER A 106 -10.52 7.65 11.26
CA SER A 106 -9.20 7.31 11.81
C SER A 106 -8.75 5.96 11.28
N GLN A 107 -7.58 5.90 10.65
CA GLN A 107 -7.01 4.65 10.15
C GLN A 107 -5.48 4.69 10.10
N THR A 108 -4.87 3.51 10.04
CA THR A 108 -3.45 3.37 9.73
C THR A 108 -3.21 3.60 8.24
N VAL A 109 -2.14 4.32 7.89
CA VAL A 109 -1.59 4.40 6.54
C VAL A 109 -0.16 3.89 6.58
N TRP A 110 0.16 3.03 5.63
CA TRP A 110 1.50 2.47 5.42
C TRP A 110 2.22 3.32 4.40
N LEU A 111 3.45 3.71 4.70
CA LEU A 111 4.22 4.67 3.92
C LEU A 111 5.56 4.06 3.53
N ALA A 112 6.03 4.34 2.32
CA ALA A 112 7.35 3.99 1.85
C ALA A 112 8.11 5.24 1.44
N ALA A 113 8.77 5.87 2.41
CA ALA A 113 9.51 7.11 2.27
C ALA A 113 10.53 7.21 3.43
N PRO A 114 11.63 7.94 3.29
CA PRO A 114 12.46 8.24 4.44
C PRO A 114 11.68 9.08 5.47
N GLU A 115 12.00 8.92 6.76
CA GLU A 115 11.15 9.41 7.86
C GLU A 115 10.96 10.94 7.83
N THR A 116 12.01 11.68 7.46
CA THR A 116 11.98 13.15 7.41
C THR A 116 10.97 13.63 6.37
N GLU A 117 11.02 13.05 5.17
CA GLU A 117 10.15 13.34 4.04
C GLU A 117 8.72 12.90 4.32
N ALA A 118 8.53 11.72 4.92
CA ALA A 118 7.22 11.25 5.34
C ALA A 118 6.55 12.22 6.33
N ARG A 119 7.31 12.67 7.33
CA ARG A 119 6.84 13.64 8.32
C ARG A 119 6.47 14.98 7.67
N GLN A 120 7.32 15.47 6.77
CA GLN A 120 7.05 16.71 6.04
C GLN A 120 5.74 16.62 5.24
N LEU A 121 5.55 15.56 4.46
CA LEU A 121 4.33 15.37 3.66
C LEU A 121 3.07 15.21 4.53
N LEU A 122 3.17 14.52 5.66
CA LEU A 122 2.09 14.38 6.63
C LEU A 122 1.72 15.72 7.28
N ASP A 123 2.71 16.53 7.65
CA ASP A 123 2.51 17.88 8.21
C ASP A 123 1.87 18.83 7.19
N GLU A 124 2.37 18.82 5.95
CA GLU A 124 1.78 19.60 4.85
C GLU A 124 0.33 19.20 4.60
N TRP A 125 0.04 17.90 4.54
CA TRP A 125 -1.32 17.38 4.37
C TRP A 125 -2.26 17.80 5.51
N ALA A 126 -1.79 17.80 6.75
CA ALA A 126 -2.57 18.19 7.93
C ALA A 126 -2.93 19.68 7.97
N THR A 127 -2.27 20.53 7.16
CA THR A 127 -2.67 21.94 7.03
C THR A 127 -4.04 22.13 6.34
N GLY A 128 -4.53 21.10 5.65
CA GLY A 128 -5.73 21.13 4.80
C GLY A 128 -7.09 21.12 5.51
N GLY A 129 -7.19 21.56 6.76
CA GLY A 129 -8.47 21.63 7.52
C GLY A 129 -8.57 20.59 8.63
N ALA A 130 -9.73 19.92 8.77
CA ALA A 130 -10.01 18.94 9.84
C ALA A 130 -9.31 17.57 9.62
N ARG A 131 -8.00 17.61 9.35
CA ARG A 131 -7.12 16.47 9.10
C ARG A 131 -6.02 16.44 10.14
N SER A 132 -5.58 15.26 10.55
CA SER A 132 -4.50 15.11 11.54
C SER A 132 -3.82 13.77 11.40
N TRP A 133 -2.59 13.67 11.89
CA TRP A 133 -1.84 12.43 11.94
C TRP A 133 -1.09 12.31 13.27
N ASN A 134 -0.75 11.09 13.66
CA ASN A 134 0.09 10.79 14.82
C ASN A 134 0.77 9.42 14.67
N GLY A 135 1.75 9.15 15.55
CA GLY A 135 2.35 7.81 15.69
C GLY A 135 3.11 7.34 14.44
N LEU A 136 3.91 8.21 13.81
CA LEU A 136 4.78 7.79 12.72
C LEU A 136 5.91 6.91 13.27
N GLU A 137 5.91 5.64 12.88
CA GLU A 137 6.83 4.63 13.39
C GLU A 137 7.38 3.75 12.25
N LEU A 138 8.64 3.32 12.40
CA LEU A 138 9.28 2.37 11.48
C LEU A 138 8.70 0.97 11.64
N PHE A 139 8.31 0.36 10.51
CA PHE A 139 7.90 -1.03 10.45
C PHE A 139 9.11 -1.94 10.18
N GLY A 140 9.30 -2.95 11.04
CA GLY A 140 10.43 -3.89 11.00
C GLY A 140 10.04 -5.30 11.42
#